data_AF-A0A2N9MMJ4-F1
#
_entry.id   AF-A0A2N9MMJ4-F1
#
_cell.length_a   1.000
_cell.length_b   1.000
_cell.length_c   1.000
_cell.angle_alpha   90.00
_cell.angle_beta   90.00
_cell.angle_gamma   90.00
#
_symmetry.space_group_name_H-M   'P 1'
#
loop_
_entity.id
_entity.type
_entity.pdbx_description
1 polymer ?
#
loop_
_entity_poly.entity_id
_entity_poly.type
_entity_poly.pdbx_seq_one_letter_code
_entity_poly.pdbx_strand_id
1 'polypeptide(L)'
;MNDTELDAILETWEAPAPSPALREGVRHGIPHAPRKRSYGWAAAAASVAVTTSLIGVAMLGRGEARLADGTYIQSSMMVDPATSQERWRQLGSGVSVGRNRQQSYWQNQATHTYSGYDLTVQAMGGGQYLVTVAPLSTPLRKLSPDADAAQYREVPLPSIPVAKVVKDGEAFEIDLVRDAATGDRVFERVELSHNSFHSFFEDFATTVHHRHARFAMWLQSLFAGNQLHLDSPKLYINGSLVVAEEGASFAGDGVDFYLPGHGRYVMTLDLKGSRQFQLAGKVNGNTMEFQLEGNTYRIVSAQPIAARGEHAIYVFHEESYRVNPEIPELNRPSFFSSGR
;
A
#
# COMPACT_ATOMS: atom_id res chain seq x y z
N MET A 1 31.28 14.50 26.42
CA MET A 1 31.39 14.81 24.99
C MET A 1 30.16 15.61 24.64
N ASN A 2 30.32 16.86 24.25
CA ASN A 2 29.20 17.70 23.82
C ASN A 2 28.92 17.50 22.32
N ASP A 3 27.77 17.96 21.83
CA ASP A 3 27.35 17.75 20.44
C ASP A 3 28.35 18.32 19.43
N THR A 4 29.01 19.44 19.77
CA THR A 4 30.05 20.05 18.93
C THR A 4 31.30 19.16 18.82
N GLU A 5 31.66 18.43 19.87
CA GLU A 5 32.75 17.46 19.84
C GLU A 5 32.37 16.20 19.04
N LEU A 6 31.10 15.78 19.09
CA LEU A 6 30.62 14.64 18.30
C LEU A 6 30.61 14.97 16.79
N ASP A 7 30.11 16.14 16.41
CA ASP A 7 30.07 16.59 15.02
C ASP A 7 31.48 16.73 14.43
N ALA A 8 32.42 17.30 15.17
CA ALA A 8 33.82 17.39 14.73
C ALA A 8 34.48 16.01 14.54
N ILE A 9 34.11 15.00 15.34
CA ILE A 9 34.59 13.63 15.21
C ILE A 9 33.97 12.95 13.97
N LEU A 10 32.69 13.18 13.69
CA LEU A 10 32.01 12.60 12.53
C LEU A 10 32.48 13.25 11.21
N GLU A 11 32.74 14.56 11.19
CA GLU A 11 33.29 15.26 10.03
C GLU A 11 34.72 14.81 9.67
N THR A 12 35.49 14.36 10.67
CA THR A 12 36.88 13.89 10.47
C THR A 12 36.99 12.37 10.32
N TRP A 13 35.89 11.64 10.47
CA TRP A 13 35.89 10.19 10.36
C TRP A 13 35.94 9.75 8.90
N GLU A 14 37.11 9.31 8.45
CA GLU A 14 37.25 8.55 7.22
C GLU A 14 37.04 7.06 7.49
N ALA A 15 36.05 6.45 6.84
CA ALA A 15 35.85 5.02 6.92
C ALA A 15 37.13 4.30 6.45
N PRO A 16 37.74 3.41 7.26
CA PRO A 16 38.94 2.72 6.86
C PRO A 16 38.66 1.86 5.62
N ALA A 17 39.61 1.85 4.68
CA ALA A 17 39.49 1.00 3.51
C ALA A 17 39.22 -0.45 3.93
N PRO A 18 38.28 -1.16 3.27
CA PRO A 18 37.92 -2.51 3.66
C PRO A 18 39.16 -3.41 3.69
N SER A 19 39.23 -4.30 4.68
CA SER A 19 40.39 -5.19 4.83
C SER A 19 40.55 -6.07 3.57
N PRO A 20 41.77 -6.49 3.22
CA PRO A 20 41.99 -7.41 2.10
C PRO A 20 41.13 -8.67 2.19
N ALA A 21 40.97 -9.23 3.39
CA ALA A 21 40.12 -10.39 3.65
C ALA A 21 38.63 -10.13 3.37
N LEU A 22 38.12 -8.93 3.70
CA LEU A 22 36.74 -8.55 3.36
C LEU A 22 36.58 -8.37 1.85
N ARG A 23 37.55 -7.74 1.18
CA ARG A 23 37.54 -7.58 -0.29
C ARG A 23 37.59 -8.93 -0.99
N GLU A 24 38.38 -9.85 -0.48
CA GLU A 24 38.54 -11.21 -1.01
C GLU A 24 37.31 -12.07 -0.74
N GLY A 25 36.72 -11.96 0.45
CA GLY A 25 35.45 -12.61 0.80
C GLY A 25 34.28 -12.14 -0.06
N VAL A 26 34.18 -10.84 -0.35
CA VAL A 26 33.16 -10.29 -1.27
C VAL A 26 33.42 -10.76 -2.71
N ARG A 27 34.68 -10.80 -3.15
CA ARG A 27 35.03 -11.32 -4.49
C ARG A 27 34.72 -12.81 -4.66
N HIS A 28 34.93 -13.62 -3.62
CA HIS A 28 34.62 -15.05 -3.66
C HIS A 28 33.13 -15.36 -3.46
N GLY A 29 32.40 -14.51 -2.72
CA GLY A 29 30.96 -14.65 -2.52
C GLY A 29 30.11 -14.26 -3.73
N ILE A 30 30.68 -13.54 -4.69
CA ILE A 30 30.00 -13.16 -5.94
C ILE A 30 30.46 -14.13 -7.05
N PRO A 31 29.64 -15.10 -7.47
CA PRO A 31 30.05 -16.05 -8.50
C PRO A 31 30.40 -15.33 -9.81
N HIS A 32 31.59 -15.63 -10.35
CA HIS A 32 32.00 -15.19 -11.68
C HIS A 32 31.15 -15.88 -12.76
N ALA A 33 30.09 -15.22 -13.21
CA ALA A 33 29.29 -15.66 -14.34
C ALA A 33 29.87 -15.15 -15.68
N PRO A 34 29.72 -15.91 -16.79
CA PRO A 34 30.15 -15.46 -18.11
C PRO A 34 29.39 -14.20 -18.54
N ARG A 35 30.14 -13.19 -18.97
CA ARG A 35 29.66 -11.92 -19.56
C ARG A 35 28.81 -12.20 -20.79
N LYS A 36 27.47 -12.08 -20.67
CA LYS A 36 26.51 -11.53 -21.66
C LYS A 36 25.06 -11.89 -21.28
N ARG A 37 24.47 -11.16 -20.35
CA ARG A 37 23.02 -10.85 -20.30
C ARG A 37 22.78 -9.80 -19.22
N SER A 38 22.00 -8.78 -19.54
CA SER A 38 21.78 -7.57 -18.75
C SER A 38 21.12 -7.88 -17.41
N TYR A 39 21.85 -7.62 -16.32
CA TYR A 39 21.39 -7.71 -14.94
C TYR A 39 20.52 -6.52 -14.49
N GLY A 40 19.93 -5.76 -15.44
CA GLY A 40 19.12 -4.58 -15.11
C GLY A 40 17.95 -4.90 -14.17
N TRP A 41 17.38 -6.10 -14.27
CA TRP A 41 16.22 -6.53 -13.49
C TRP A 41 16.54 -6.89 -12.03
N ALA A 42 17.72 -7.46 -11.75
CA ALA A 42 18.14 -7.83 -10.40
C ALA A 42 18.55 -6.61 -9.56
N ALA A 43 19.12 -5.58 -10.20
CA ALA A 43 19.42 -4.31 -9.57
C ALA A 43 18.14 -3.54 -9.19
N ALA A 44 17.08 -3.60 -10.02
CA ALA A 44 15.80 -2.94 -9.76
C ALA A 44 15.07 -3.56 -8.54
N ALA A 45 14.92 -4.88 -8.47
CA ALA A 45 14.24 -5.56 -7.36
C ALA A 45 14.98 -5.38 -6.01
N ALA A 46 16.31 -5.49 -6.02
CA ALA A 46 17.11 -5.27 -4.82
C ALA A 46 17.08 -3.79 -4.39
N SER A 47 16.93 -2.84 -5.32
CA SER A 47 16.91 -1.42 -4.96
C SER A 47 15.73 -1.05 -4.07
N VAL A 48 14.51 -1.59 -4.29
CA VAL A 48 13.32 -1.16 -3.55
C VAL A 48 13.35 -1.60 -2.07
N ALA A 49 13.80 -2.82 -1.76
CA ALA A 49 13.88 -3.31 -0.38
C ALA A 49 15.16 -2.89 0.36
N VAL A 50 16.26 -2.64 -0.37
CA VAL A 50 17.55 -2.21 0.22
C VAL A 50 17.63 -0.69 0.38
N THR A 51 16.96 0.11 -0.46
CA THR A 51 16.97 1.58 -0.28
C THR A 51 16.17 2.05 0.93
N THR A 52 15.07 1.41 1.29
CA THR A 52 14.29 1.81 2.49
C THR A 52 15.10 1.67 3.78
N SER A 53 15.89 0.60 3.91
CA SER A 53 16.70 0.36 5.13
C SER A 53 18.01 1.16 5.16
N LEU A 54 18.55 1.57 4.01
CA LEU A 54 19.79 2.38 3.96
C LEU A 54 19.56 3.89 4.07
N ILE A 55 18.37 4.40 3.78
CA ILE A 55 18.08 5.85 3.71
C ILE A 55 17.48 6.39 5.02
N GLY A 56 17.31 5.55 6.04
CA GLY A 56 16.75 6.00 7.32
C GLY A 56 15.28 6.41 7.21
N VAL A 57 14.51 5.75 6.34
CA VAL A 57 13.07 5.97 6.14
C VAL A 57 12.29 4.69 6.44
N ALA A 58 11.06 4.82 6.95
CA ALA A 58 10.19 3.68 7.27
C ALA A 58 8.89 3.74 6.46
N MET A 59 8.41 2.58 6.00
CA MET A 59 7.12 2.49 5.32
C MET A 59 5.98 2.47 6.36
N LEU A 60 4.96 3.29 6.15
CA LEU A 60 3.76 3.35 6.97
C LEU A 60 2.60 2.55 6.37
N GLY A 61 2.50 2.55 5.05
CA GLY A 61 1.41 1.90 4.33
C GLY A 61 1.69 1.80 2.85
N ARG A 62 0.86 1.02 2.16
CA ARG A 62 0.96 0.82 0.73
C ARG A 62 -0.43 0.72 0.12
N GLY A 63 -0.59 1.32 -1.05
CA GLY A 63 -1.75 1.14 -1.91
C GLY A 63 -1.32 0.75 -3.32
N GLU A 64 -2.20 0.05 -4.00
CA GLU A 64 -2.15 -0.15 -5.45
C GLU A 64 -3.51 0.27 -6.02
N ALA A 65 -3.48 1.05 -7.09
CA ALA A 65 -4.65 1.43 -7.85
C ALA A 65 -4.45 1.03 -9.30
N ARG A 66 -5.53 0.60 -9.97
CA ARG A 66 -5.51 0.32 -11.40
C ARG A 66 -6.43 1.30 -12.12
N LEU A 67 -5.87 2.03 -13.07
CA LEU A 67 -6.64 2.94 -13.93
C LEU A 67 -7.38 2.16 -15.02
N ALA A 68 -8.37 2.81 -15.64
CA ALA A 68 -9.20 2.20 -16.68
C ALA A 68 -8.41 1.81 -17.93
N ASP A 69 -7.26 2.45 -18.19
CA ASP A 69 -6.36 2.11 -19.29
C ASP A 69 -5.41 0.93 -18.97
N GLY A 70 -5.51 0.38 -17.76
CA GLY A 70 -4.68 -0.73 -17.29
C GLY A 70 -3.40 -0.30 -16.58
N THR A 71 -3.09 1.00 -16.51
CA THR A 71 -1.94 1.52 -15.76
C THR A 71 -2.13 1.25 -14.27
N TYR A 72 -1.10 0.70 -13.63
CA TYR A 72 -1.01 0.54 -12.19
C TYR A 72 -0.31 1.76 -11.57
N ILE A 73 -0.90 2.28 -10.51
CA ILE A 73 -0.31 3.28 -9.63
C ILE A 73 0.01 2.58 -8.32
N GLN A 74 1.29 2.46 -8.03
CA GLN A 74 1.76 1.95 -6.76
C GLN A 74 2.15 3.12 -5.88
N SER A 75 1.59 3.15 -4.68
CA SER A 75 1.85 4.24 -3.76
C SER A 75 2.33 3.67 -2.42
N SER A 76 3.46 4.16 -1.94
CA SER A 76 4.06 3.76 -0.67
C SER A 76 4.15 4.97 0.23
N MET A 77 3.41 4.97 1.34
CA MET A 77 3.53 6.02 2.36
C MET A 77 4.77 5.76 3.21
N MET A 78 5.59 6.79 3.36
CA MET A 78 6.90 6.72 3.98
C MET A 78 7.03 7.81 5.03
N VAL A 79 7.87 7.57 6.04
CA VAL A 79 8.28 8.56 7.03
C VAL A 79 9.79 8.66 7.14
N ASP A 80 10.26 9.89 7.29
CA ASP A 80 11.66 10.26 7.50
C ASP A 80 11.76 11.16 8.76
N PRO A 81 12.54 10.80 9.79
CA PRO A 81 13.34 9.59 9.89
C PRO A 81 12.50 8.34 10.24
N ALA A 82 13.07 7.16 9.97
CA ALA A 82 12.48 5.85 10.23
C ALA A 82 12.13 5.65 11.72
N THR A 83 12.90 6.29 12.61
CA THR A 83 12.66 6.26 14.06
C THR A 83 11.33 6.89 14.46
N SER A 84 10.71 7.68 13.59
CA SER A 84 9.39 8.28 13.81
C SER A 84 8.22 7.36 13.41
N GLN A 85 8.47 6.16 12.88
CA GLN A 85 7.42 5.26 12.39
C GLN A 85 6.26 5.05 13.37
N GLU A 86 6.54 4.72 14.63
CA GLU A 86 5.50 4.43 15.63
C GLU A 86 4.58 5.63 15.91
N ARG A 87 5.11 6.86 15.80
CA ARG A 87 4.31 8.09 15.98
C ARG A 87 3.31 8.28 14.85
N TRP A 88 3.70 7.92 13.63
CA TRP A 88 2.92 8.13 12.42
C TRP A 88 2.08 6.92 12.00
N ARG A 89 2.19 5.78 12.70
CA ARG A 89 1.35 4.60 12.46
C ARG A 89 -0.14 4.81 12.72
N GLN A 90 -0.52 5.88 13.42
CA GLN A 90 -1.93 6.23 13.65
C GLN A 90 -2.54 7.03 12.50
N LEU A 91 -1.79 7.26 11.42
CA LEU A 91 -2.34 7.87 10.20
C LEU A 91 -3.19 6.84 9.46
N GLY A 92 -4.50 7.09 9.46
CA GLY A 92 -5.39 6.42 8.50
C GLY A 92 -5.09 6.95 7.11
N SER A 93 -5.09 6.08 6.11
CA SER A 93 -4.98 6.46 4.70
C SER A 93 -6.01 5.73 3.86
N GLY A 94 -6.34 6.31 2.72
CA GLY A 94 -7.25 5.69 1.76
C GLY A 94 -6.95 6.15 0.35
N VAL A 95 -7.30 5.29 -0.60
CA VAL A 95 -7.15 5.53 -2.03
C VAL A 95 -8.50 5.30 -2.68
N SER A 96 -8.97 6.28 -3.43
CA SER A 96 -10.15 6.15 -4.30
C SER A 96 -9.74 6.29 -5.75
N VAL A 97 -10.24 5.41 -6.61
CA VAL A 97 -9.84 5.35 -8.02
C VAL A 97 -11.04 5.62 -8.91
N GLY A 98 -10.89 6.60 -9.81
CA GLY A 98 -11.74 6.82 -10.97
C GLY A 98 -11.02 6.47 -12.26
N ARG A 99 -11.64 6.71 -13.42
CA ARG A 99 -11.12 6.26 -14.73
C ARG A 99 -9.63 6.54 -14.96
N ASN A 100 -9.19 7.77 -14.73
CA ASN A 100 -7.83 8.25 -14.96
C ASN A 100 -7.30 9.10 -13.80
N ARG A 101 -7.94 8.98 -12.64
CA ARG A 101 -7.69 9.81 -11.47
C ARG A 101 -7.67 8.95 -10.23
N GLN A 102 -6.59 9.06 -9.46
CA GLN A 102 -6.51 8.55 -8.11
C GLN A 102 -6.71 9.72 -7.14
N GLN A 103 -7.43 9.48 -6.05
CA GLN A 103 -7.56 10.41 -4.93
C GLN A 103 -6.94 9.72 -3.72
N SER A 104 -5.81 10.25 -3.26
CA SER A 104 -5.14 9.78 -2.05
C SER A 104 -5.45 10.76 -0.92
N TYR A 105 -5.78 10.24 0.25
CA TYR A 105 -5.96 11.05 1.45
C TYR A 105 -5.38 10.35 2.67
N TRP A 106 -5.04 11.15 3.67
CA TRP A 106 -4.65 10.68 4.99
C TRP A 106 -5.31 11.53 6.06
N GLN A 107 -5.52 10.92 7.21
CA GLN A 107 -6.18 11.52 8.35
C GLN A 107 -5.41 11.23 9.63
N ASN A 108 -5.20 12.27 10.42
CA ASN A 108 -4.63 12.17 11.75
C ASN A 108 -5.78 12.23 12.77
N GLN A 109 -6.11 11.09 13.36
CA GLN A 109 -7.19 10.98 14.34
C GLN A 109 -6.94 11.84 15.58
N ALA A 110 -5.69 11.92 16.07
CA ALA A 110 -5.36 12.65 17.28
C ALA A 110 -5.56 14.16 17.16
N THR A 111 -5.33 14.73 15.97
CA THR A 111 -5.46 16.17 15.72
C THR A 111 -6.74 16.54 14.98
N HIS A 112 -7.57 15.57 14.61
CA HIS A 112 -8.72 15.74 13.71
C HIS A 112 -8.38 16.56 12.47
N THR A 113 -7.26 16.23 11.83
CA THR A 113 -6.84 16.85 10.57
C THR A 113 -6.77 15.82 9.46
N TYR A 114 -6.97 16.28 8.22
CA TYR A 114 -6.74 15.46 7.04
C TYR A 114 -6.06 16.28 5.96
N SER A 115 -5.44 15.59 5.03
CA SER A 115 -4.97 16.19 3.80
C SER A 115 -4.96 15.13 2.70
N GLY A 116 -4.83 15.56 1.46
CA GLY A 116 -5.03 14.71 0.30
C GLY A 116 -4.65 15.40 -0.99
N TYR A 117 -4.65 14.63 -2.07
CA TYR A 117 -4.47 15.15 -3.41
C TYR A 117 -5.19 14.31 -4.46
N ASP A 118 -5.46 14.97 -5.58
CA ASP A 118 -5.87 14.31 -6.80
C ASP A 118 -4.61 14.07 -7.67
N LEU A 119 -4.43 12.82 -8.07
CA LEU A 119 -3.40 12.39 -9.02
C LEU A 119 -4.08 12.05 -10.34
N THR A 120 -3.77 12.82 -11.38
CA THR A 120 -4.20 12.49 -12.74
C THR A 120 -3.01 11.96 -13.52
N VAL A 121 -3.23 10.83 -14.19
CA VAL A 121 -2.22 10.18 -15.02
C VAL A 121 -2.73 10.12 -16.45
N GLN A 122 -1.89 10.56 -17.38
CA GLN A 122 -2.16 10.50 -18.81
C GLN A 122 -1.03 9.77 -19.52
N ALA A 123 -1.32 8.61 -20.10
CA ALA A 123 -0.36 7.90 -20.94
C ALA A 123 0.01 8.75 -22.18
N MET A 124 1.30 8.89 -22.44
CA MET A 124 1.86 9.60 -23.60
C MET A 124 2.38 8.64 -24.69
N GLY A 125 2.31 7.34 -24.43
CA GLY A 125 2.95 6.30 -25.27
C GLY A 125 4.42 6.08 -24.89
N GLY A 126 5.01 4.99 -25.39
CA GLY A 126 6.43 4.67 -25.14
C GLY A 126 6.79 4.44 -23.66
N GLY A 127 5.81 4.06 -22.82
CA GLY A 127 6.02 3.92 -21.38
C GLY A 127 6.26 5.25 -20.67
N GLN A 128 5.71 6.35 -21.17
CA GLN A 128 5.76 7.66 -20.52
C GLN A 128 4.38 8.10 -20.08
N TYR A 129 4.33 8.79 -18.94
CA TYR A 129 3.10 9.31 -18.35
C TYR A 129 3.27 10.76 -17.98
N LEU A 130 2.32 11.60 -18.38
CA LEU A 130 2.18 12.93 -17.80
C LEU A 130 1.43 12.80 -16.48
N VAL A 131 2.07 13.23 -15.41
CA VAL A 131 1.52 13.22 -14.06
C VAL A 131 1.20 14.63 -13.63
N THR A 132 -0.02 14.82 -13.13
CA THR A 132 -0.47 16.08 -12.53
C THR A 132 -1.00 15.82 -11.13
N VAL A 133 -0.48 16.57 -10.16
CA VAL A 133 -0.94 16.57 -8.77
C VAL A 133 -1.70 17.86 -8.51
N ALA A 134 -2.87 17.76 -7.92
CA ALA A 134 -3.71 18.90 -7.54
C ALA A 134 -4.22 18.74 -6.10
N PRO A 135 -4.65 19.82 -5.44
CA PRO A 135 -5.36 19.71 -4.17
C PRO A 135 -6.54 18.75 -4.29
N LEU A 136 -6.86 18.06 -3.19
CA LEU A 136 -7.95 17.10 -3.14
C LEU A 136 -9.26 17.78 -3.56
N SER A 137 -9.87 17.32 -4.66
CA SER A 137 -11.11 17.94 -5.16
C SER A 137 -12.37 17.42 -4.45
N THR A 138 -12.26 16.23 -3.84
CA THR A 138 -13.36 15.57 -3.14
C THR A 138 -13.17 15.75 -1.63
N PRO A 139 -14.13 16.35 -0.90
CA PRO A 139 -14.00 16.51 0.55
C PRO A 139 -13.94 15.14 1.25
N LEU A 140 -13.24 15.06 2.38
CA LEU A 140 -13.03 13.80 3.11
C LEU A 140 -14.32 13.03 3.36
N ARG A 141 -15.43 13.72 3.67
CA ARG A 141 -16.76 13.11 3.92
C ARG A 141 -17.28 12.23 2.79
N LYS A 142 -16.78 12.43 1.58
CA LYS A 142 -17.13 11.65 0.39
C LYS A 142 -16.15 10.51 0.11
N LEU A 143 -14.95 10.57 0.66
CA LEU A 143 -13.90 9.57 0.46
C LEU A 143 -13.84 8.56 1.61
N SER A 144 -14.09 9.01 2.83
CA SER A 144 -14.11 8.19 4.04
C SER A 144 -15.47 8.35 4.74
N PRO A 145 -16.43 7.43 4.50
CA PRO A 145 -17.72 7.46 5.19
C PRO A 145 -17.61 7.22 6.71
N ASP A 146 -16.52 6.57 7.16
CA ASP A 146 -16.25 6.31 8.58
C ASP A 146 -15.76 7.54 9.33
N ALA A 147 -15.09 8.44 8.62
CA ALA A 147 -14.68 9.70 9.21
C ALA A 147 -15.95 10.51 9.42
N ASP A 148 -16.25 10.90 10.66
CA ASP A 148 -17.13 12.05 10.91
C ASP A 148 -16.41 13.30 10.38
N ALA A 149 -16.43 13.44 9.07
CA ALA A 149 -15.60 14.38 8.34
C ALA A 149 -16.02 15.83 8.60
N ALA A 150 -17.15 16.06 9.27
CA ALA A 150 -17.48 17.37 9.84
C ALA A 150 -16.51 17.77 10.96
N GLN A 151 -15.88 16.80 11.63
CA GLN A 151 -14.91 17.03 12.70
C GLN A 151 -13.49 17.24 12.17
N TYR A 152 -13.20 16.80 10.94
CA TYR A 152 -11.86 16.86 10.38
C TYR A 152 -11.60 18.17 9.64
N ARG A 153 -10.50 18.84 9.99
CA ARG A 153 -10.02 20.05 9.32
C ARG A 153 -9.02 19.69 8.23
N GLU A 154 -9.24 20.19 7.02
CA GLU A 154 -8.28 20.06 5.93
C GLU A 154 -7.01 20.87 6.22
N VAL A 155 -5.86 20.27 5.98
CA VAL A 155 -4.54 20.89 6.03
C VAL A 155 -3.99 20.88 4.60
N PRO A 156 -3.51 22.00 4.05
CA PRO A 156 -2.94 22.00 2.72
C PRO A 156 -1.66 21.18 2.67
N LEU A 157 -1.37 20.60 1.49
CA LEU A 157 -0.08 19.98 1.21
C LEU A 157 1.07 20.98 1.45
N PRO A 158 2.21 20.55 2.05
CA PRO A 158 3.40 21.39 2.19
C PRO A 158 3.88 21.95 0.85
N SER A 159 3.80 21.14 -0.22
CA SER A 159 4.09 21.57 -1.58
C SER A 159 3.33 20.70 -2.59
N ILE A 160 2.91 21.31 -3.69
CA ILE A 160 2.30 20.59 -4.81
C ILE A 160 3.35 20.50 -5.91
N PRO A 161 3.77 19.29 -6.31
CA PRO A 161 4.76 19.14 -7.36
C PRO A 161 4.18 19.65 -8.70
N VAL A 162 5.02 20.31 -9.48
CA VAL A 162 4.66 20.73 -10.84
C VAL A 162 4.41 19.48 -11.69
N ALA A 163 3.45 19.58 -12.61
CA ALA A 163 3.18 18.53 -13.59
C ALA A 163 4.47 18.13 -14.32
N LYS A 164 4.69 16.82 -14.44
CA LYS A 164 5.93 16.28 -15.04
C LYS A 164 5.68 14.97 -15.76
N VAL A 165 6.57 14.67 -16.69
CA VAL A 165 6.58 13.38 -17.38
C VAL A 165 7.46 12.42 -16.60
N VAL A 166 6.94 11.24 -16.28
CA VAL A 166 7.69 10.14 -15.67
C VAL A 166 7.67 8.92 -16.59
N LYS A 167 8.71 8.09 -16.50
CA LYS A 167 8.79 6.82 -17.24
C LYS A 167 8.13 5.68 -16.45
N ASP A 168 7.81 4.59 -17.15
CA ASP A 168 7.40 3.32 -16.56
C ASP A 168 8.45 2.83 -15.54
N GLY A 169 8.02 2.59 -14.30
CA GLY A 169 8.86 2.24 -13.16
C GLY A 169 9.64 3.42 -12.54
N GLU A 170 9.50 4.64 -13.05
CA GLU A 170 10.10 5.82 -12.43
C GLU A 170 9.23 6.31 -11.27
N ALA A 171 9.79 6.25 -10.06
CA ALA A 171 9.12 6.74 -8.87
C ALA A 171 9.31 8.24 -8.67
N PHE A 172 8.33 8.89 -8.06
CA PHE A 172 8.43 10.25 -7.56
C PHE A 172 7.77 10.41 -6.20
N GLU A 173 8.06 11.51 -5.52
CA GLU A 173 7.59 11.76 -4.15
C GLU A 173 6.61 12.93 -4.11
N ILE A 174 5.65 12.82 -3.20
CA ILE A 174 4.69 13.88 -2.83
C ILE A 174 4.77 14.06 -1.32
N ASP A 175 5.19 15.24 -0.86
CA ASP A 175 5.24 15.56 0.57
C ASP A 175 3.83 15.73 1.10
N LEU A 176 3.45 14.92 2.09
CA LEU A 176 2.11 14.92 2.66
C LEU A 176 2.05 15.81 3.89
N VAL A 177 2.99 15.63 4.82
CA VAL A 177 3.08 16.38 6.07
C VAL A 177 4.54 16.63 6.41
N ARG A 178 4.80 17.80 6.98
CA ARG A 178 6.06 18.09 7.66
C ARG A 178 5.77 18.62 9.06
N ASP A 179 6.21 17.91 10.09
CA ASP A 179 6.09 18.38 11.46
C ASP A 179 7.07 19.52 11.71
N ALA A 180 6.55 20.69 12.09
CA ALA A 180 7.38 21.87 12.29
C ALA A 180 8.24 21.80 13.55
N ALA A 181 7.85 21.00 14.55
CA ALA A 181 8.57 20.87 15.81
C ALA A 181 9.69 19.84 15.72
N THR A 182 9.45 18.71 15.05
CA THR A 182 10.42 17.61 14.98
C THR A 182 11.14 17.52 13.64
N GLY A 183 10.63 18.17 12.59
CA GLY A 183 11.17 18.08 11.23
C GLY A 183 10.76 16.81 10.49
N ASP A 184 9.99 15.92 11.11
CA ASP A 184 9.52 14.66 10.52
C ASP A 184 8.81 14.94 9.20
N ARG A 185 9.14 14.17 8.17
CA ARG A 185 8.52 14.25 6.85
C ARG A 185 7.75 12.96 6.60
N VAL A 186 6.45 13.09 6.37
CA VAL A 186 5.62 12.03 5.82
C VAL A 186 5.40 12.33 4.36
N PHE A 187 5.71 11.37 3.49
CA PHE A 187 5.61 11.53 2.04
C PHE A 187 5.07 10.26 1.39
N GLU A 188 4.49 10.39 0.22
CA GLU A 188 4.06 9.26 -0.60
C GLU A 188 5.02 9.11 -1.77
N ARG A 189 5.58 7.92 -1.92
CA ARG A 189 6.35 7.52 -3.09
C ARG A 189 5.43 6.83 -4.08
N VAL A 190 5.23 7.45 -5.24
CA VAL A 190 4.33 7.00 -6.30
C VAL A 190 5.16 6.45 -7.46
N GLU A 191 4.80 5.28 -7.97
CA GLU A 191 5.39 4.63 -9.13
C GLU A 191 4.28 4.22 -10.10
N LEU A 192 4.50 4.46 -11.41
CA LEU A 192 3.55 4.10 -12.46
C LEU A 192 4.09 2.95 -13.29
N SER A 193 3.26 1.94 -13.53
CA SER A 193 3.66 0.79 -14.34
C SER A 193 2.52 0.17 -15.15
N HIS A 194 2.82 -0.41 -16.32
CA HIS A 194 1.83 -1.24 -17.03
C HIS A 194 1.67 -2.65 -16.42
N ASN A 195 2.65 -3.05 -15.61
CA ASN A 195 2.68 -4.34 -14.94
C ASN A 195 2.38 -4.10 -13.46
N SER A 196 1.48 -4.87 -12.87
CA SER A 196 1.27 -4.81 -11.42
C SER A 196 2.57 -5.18 -10.70
N PHE A 197 2.78 -4.66 -9.48
CA PHE A 197 3.92 -5.09 -8.69
C PHE A 197 3.90 -6.61 -8.50
N HIS A 198 2.69 -7.16 -8.33
CA HIS A 198 2.50 -8.59 -8.23
C HIS A 198 3.04 -9.34 -9.45
N SER A 199 2.75 -8.88 -10.66
CA SER A 199 3.27 -9.51 -11.89
C SER A 199 4.80 -9.41 -12.01
N PHE A 200 5.39 -8.28 -11.60
CA PHE A 200 6.86 -8.18 -11.50
C PHE A 200 7.42 -9.20 -10.50
N PHE A 201 6.77 -9.37 -9.33
CA PHE A 201 7.22 -10.33 -8.33
C PHE A 201 6.93 -11.78 -8.71
N GLU A 202 5.87 -12.08 -9.44
CA GLU A 202 5.62 -13.43 -9.97
C GLU A 202 6.63 -13.79 -11.06
N ASP A 203 6.93 -12.88 -11.99
CA ASP A 203 7.95 -13.06 -13.01
C ASP A 203 9.36 -13.14 -12.40
N PHE A 204 9.62 -12.32 -11.38
CA PHE A 204 10.84 -12.41 -10.59
C PHE A 204 10.91 -13.72 -9.81
N ALA A 205 9.83 -14.11 -9.11
CA ALA A 205 9.80 -15.31 -8.30
C ALA A 205 9.95 -16.55 -9.14
N THR A 206 9.33 -16.63 -10.32
CA THR A 206 9.51 -17.73 -11.29
C THR A 206 10.95 -17.77 -11.82
N THR A 207 11.52 -16.62 -12.19
CA THR A 207 12.90 -16.51 -12.67
C THR A 207 13.94 -16.85 -11.59
N VAL A 208 13.70 -16.44 -10.34
CA VAL A 208 14.58 -16.68 -9.18
C VAL A 208 14.34 -18.06 -8.56
N HIS A 209 13.14 -18.65 -8.69
CA HIS A 209 12.85 -20.02 -8.23
C HIS A 209 13.83 -21.04 -8.82
N HIS A 210 14.28 -20.80 -10.05
CA HIS A 210 15.25 -21.67 -10.73
C HIS A 210 16.67 -21.61 -10.15
N ARG A 211 17.03 -20.63 -9.30
CA ARG A 211 18.40 -20.51 -8.77
C ARG A 211 18.51 -20.22 -7.27
N HIS A 212 17.56 -19.54 -6.64
CA HIS A 212 17.62 -19.13 -5.23
C HIS A 212 16.23 -19.06 -4.57
N ALA A 213 15.55 -20.20 -4.45
CA ALA A 213 14.20 -20.29 -3.86
C ALA A 213 14.08 -19.60 -2.48
N ARG A 214 15.12 -19.66 -1.64
CA ARG A 214 15.12 -19.03 -0.30
C ARG A 214 15.08 -17.51 -0.32
N PHE A 215 15.72 -16.86 -1.29
CA PHE A 215 15.71 -15.39 -1.41
C PHE A 215 14.37 -14.89 -1.98
N ALA A 216 13.82 -15.59 -2.97
CA ALA A 216 12.47 -15.31 -3.48
C ALA A 216 11.40 -15.50 -2.39
N MET A 217 11.50 -16.56 -1.58
CA MET A 217 10.60 -16.79 -0.44
C MET A 217 10.75 -15.72 0.65
N TRP A 218 11.98 -15.27 0.95
CA TRP A 218 12.22 -14.17 1.89
C TRP A 218 11.68 -12.83 1.37
N LEU A 219 11.94 -12.46 0.11
CA LEU A 219 11.39 -11.26 -0.52
C LEU A 219 9.86 -11.32 -0.60
N GLN A 220 9.28 -12.44 -1.03
CA GLN A 220 7.83 -12.63 -0.95
C GLN A 220 7.35 -12.48 0.50
N SER A 221 8.01 -13.04 1.51
CA SER A 221 7.57 -12.87 2.91
C SER A 221 7.65 -11.42 3.43
N LEU A 222 8.52 -10.58 2.85
CA LEU A 222 8.58 -9.14 3.17
C LEU A 222 7.40 -8.36 2.57
N PHE A 223 6.79 -8.87 1.49
CA PHE A 223 5.68 -8.23 0.78
C PHE A 223 4.35 -8.98 0.90
N ALA A 224 4.38 -10.24 1.35
CA ALA A 224 3.27 -11.13 1.64
C ALA A 224 3.07 -11.16 3.15
N GLY A 225 2.86 -9.98 3.73
CA GLY A 225 2.28 -9.92 5.06
C GLY A 225 0.92 -10.63 5.07
N ASN A 226 0.32 -10.76 6.26
CA ASN A 226 -1.07 -11.22 6.44
C ASN A 226 -2.07 -10.17 5.90
N GLN A 227 -1.87 -9.70 4.67
CA GLN A 227 -2.70 -8.74 3.97
C GLN A 227 -3.69 -9.46 3.07
N LEU A 228 -4.88 -8.90 3.01
CA LEU A 228 -5.91 -9.26 2.06
C LEU A 228 -5.71 -8.44 0.79
N HIS A 229 -6.02 -9.05 -0.35
CA HIS A 229 -6.06 -8.41 -1.65
C HIS A 229 -7.34 -8.83 -2.37
N LEU A 230 -8.15 -7.88 -2.84
CA LEU A 230 -9.36 -8.14 -3.61
C LEU A 230 -9.25 -7.42 -4.95
N ASP A 231 -9.12 -8.17 -6.04
CA ASP A 231 -9.12 -7.65 -7.40
C ASP A 231 -10.45 -7.99 -8.08
N SER A 232 -11.12 -6.98 -8.62
CA SER A 232 -12.46 -7.09 -9.22
C SER A 232 -13.46 -7.93 -8.39
N PRO A 233 -13.64 -7.63 -7.09
CA PRO A 233 -14.34 -8.54 -6.18
C PRO A 233 -15.83 -8.67 -6.48
N LYS A 234 -16.34 -9.88 -6.22
CA LYS A 234 -17.76 -10.24 -6.30
C LYS A 234 -18.21 -10.83 -4.97
N LEU A 235 -19.22 -10.25 -4.34
CA LEU A 235 -19.82 -10.75 -3.10
C LEU A 235 -21.08 -11.55 -3.41
N TYR A 236 -21.14 -12.76 -2.88
CA TYR A 236 -22.33 -13.61 -2.86
C TYR A 236 -22.80 -13.79 -1.42
N ILE A 237 -24.11 -13.67 -1.19
CA ILE A 237 -24.76 -13.97 0.09
C ILE A 237 -25.77 -15.07 -0.17
N ASN A 238 -25.63 -16.20 0.55
CA ASN A 238 -26.46 -17.39 0.37
C ASN A 238 -26.56 -17.83 -1.11
N GLY A 239 -25.43 -17.73 -1.83
CA GLY A 239 -25.33 -18.09 -3.24
C GLY A 239 -25.79 -17.03 -4.25
N SER A 240 -26.43 -15.95 -3.81
CA SER A 240 -26.91 -14.87 -4.68
C SER A 240 -25.86 -13.75 -4.80
N LEU A 241 -25.58 -13.29 -6.02
CA LEU A 241 -24.66 -12.16 -6.24
C LEU A 241 -25.29 -10.85 -5.74
N VAL A 242 -24.59 -10.15 -4.86
CA VAL A 242 -25.07 -8.89 -4.23
C VAL A 242 -24.28 -7.67 -4.72
N VAL A 243 -22.97 -7.81 -4.89
CA VAL A 243 -22.11 -6.74 -5.45
C VAL A 243 -21.03 -7.33 -6.36
N ALA A 244 -20.69 -6.57 -7.40
CA ALA A 244 -19.54 -6.80 -8.25
C ALA A 244 -18.88 -5.43 -8.55
N GLU A 245 -17.61 -5.28 -8.20
CA GLU A 245 -16.84 -4.04 -8.44
C GLU A 245 -15.76 -4.34 -9.50
N GLU A 246 -16.14 -4.38 -10.77
CA GLU A 246 -15.22 -4.73 -11.87
C GLU A 246 -14.10 -3.68 -12.03
N GLY A 247 -12.85 -4.14 -12.08
CA GLY A 247 -11.67 -3.28 -12.22
C GLY A 247 -11.20 -2.59 -10.94
N ALA A 248 -11.94 -2.71 -9.83
CA ALA A 248 -11.51 -2.20 -8.54
C ALA A 248 -10.48 -3.13 -7.89
N SER A 249 -9.52 -2.56 -7.15
CA SER A 249 -8.57 -3.32 -6.33
C SER A 249 -8.53 -2.75 -4.92
N PHE A 250 -8.53 -3.64 -3.92
CA PHE A 250 -8.46 -3.31 -2.50
C PHE A 250 -7.38 -4.16 -1.85
N ALA A 251 -6.48 -3.54 -1.08
CA ALA A 251 -5.43 -4.26 -0.38
C ALA A 251 -5.19 -3.67 1.00
N GLY A 252 -4.83 -4.51 1.96
CA GLY A 252 -4.45 -4.06 3.31
C GLY A 252 -4.50 -5.14 4.36
N ASP A 253 -4.14 -4.78 5.59
CA ASP A 253 -4.23 -5.67 6.77
C ASP A 253 -5.69 -6.00 7.11
N GLY A 254 -6.63 -5.19 6.65
CA GLY A 254 -8.04 -5.51 6.61
C GLY A 254 -8.71 -4.93 5.37
N VAL A 255 -9.78 -5.59 4.95
CA VAL A 255 -10.65 -5.17 3.85
C VAL A 255 -12.08 -5.33 4.33
N ASP A 256 -12.95 -4.41 3.97
CA ASP A 256 -14.32 -4.37 4.44
C ASP A 256 -15.32 -4.26 3.30
N PHE A 257 -16.55 -4.67 3.56
CA PHE A 257 -17.68 -4.36 2.68
C PHE A 257 -18.86 -3.85 3.50
N TYR A 258 -19.64 -2.99 2.85
CA TYR A 258 -20.87 -2.42 3.39
C TYR A 258 -22.10 -3.08 2.77
N LEU A 259 -23.14 -3.30 3.58
CA LEU A 259 -24.46 -3.73 3.13
C LEU A 259 -25.51 -2.76 3.69
N PRO A 260 -26.29 -2.07 2.84
CA PRO A 260 -27.37 -1.20 3.30
C PRO A 260 -28.34 -1.93 4.23
N GLY A 261 -28.60 -1.33 5.39
CA GLY A 261 -29.48 -1.91 6.42
C GLY A 261 -28.84 -3.00 7.30
N HIS A 262 -27.68 -3.54 6.92
CA HIS A 262 -26.98 -4.57 7.68
C HIS A 262 -25.72 -4.03 8.36
N GLY A 263 -25.08 -2.99 7.82
CA GLY A 263 -23.87 -2.42 8.41
C GLY A 263 -22.62 -2.85 7.66
N ARG A 264 -21.50 -2.96 8.36
CA ARG A 264 -20.18 -3.16 7.76
C ARG A 264 -19.46 -4.39 8.30
N TYR A 265 -18.84 -5.14 7.40
CA TYR A 265 -18.12 -6.36 7.72
C TYR A 265 -16.64 -6.13 7.46
N VAL A 266 -15.84 -6.05 8.52
CA VAL A 266 -14.38 -5.87 8.44
C VAL A 266 -13.71 -7.23 8.53
N MET A 267 -12.85 -7.54 7.57
CA MET A 267 -12.20 -8.85 7.43
C MET A 267 -10.69 -8.70 7.57
N THR A 268 -10.04 -9.65 8.23
CA THR A 268 -8.58 -9.68 8.38
C THR A 268 -8.05 -11.11 8.49
N LEU A 269 -6.80 -11.32 8.08
CA LEU A 269 -6.06 -12.56 8.29
C LEU A 269 -5.38 -12.63 9.66
N ASP A 270 -5.28 -11.51 10.38
CA ASP A 270 -4.60 -11.42 11.67
C ASP A 270 -5.39 -10.59 12.69
N LEU A 271 -5.65 -11.16 13.86
CA LEU A 271 -6.36 -10.50 14.94
C LEU A 271 -5.63 -9.25 15.47
N LYS A 272 -4.29 -9.21 15.40
CA LYS A 272 -3.42 -8.21 16.05
C LYS A 272 -3.87 -7.86 17.49
N GLY A 273 -4.38 -8.85 18.23
CA GLY A 273 -4.86 -8.71 19.60
C GLY A 273 -6.26 -8.09 19.78
N SER A 274 -7.00 -7.79 18.71
CA SER A 274 -8.38 -7.29 18.81
C SER A 274 -9.33 -8.41 19.26
N ARG A 275 -10.19 -8.08 20.25
CA ARG A 275 -11.24 -8.98 20.76
C ARG A 275 -12.57 -8.88 19.99
N GLN A 276 -12.69 -7.93 19.07
CA GLN A 276 -13.93 -7.69 18.32
C GLN A 276 -14.11 -8.64 17.13
N PHE A 277 -13.00 -9.23 16.66
CA PHE A 277 -12.99 -10.13 15.53
C PHE A 277 -13.25 -11.57 15.98
N GLN A 278 -14.05 -12.30 15.21
CA GLN A 278 -14.29 -13.73 15.42
C GLN A 278 -13.83 -14.52 14.20
N LEU A 279 -13.34 -15.74 14.44
CA LEU A 279 -13.02 -16.69 13.36
C LEU A 279 -14.33 -17.07 12.66
N ALA A 280 -14.48 -16.70 11.39
CA ALA A 280 -15.74 -16.86 10.67
C ALA A 280 -15.63 -17.82 9.48
N GLY A 281 -14.42 -18.08 8.99
CA GLY A 281 -14.22 -18.94 7.82
C GLY A 281 -12.78 -18.98 7.34
N LYS A 282 -12.61 -18.97 6.01
CA LYS A 282 -11.31 -19.15 5.38
C LYS A 282 -11.17 -18.47 4.01
N VAL A 283 -9.92 -18.24 3.63
CA VAL A 283 -9.47 -17.86 2.30
C VAL A 283 -8.74 -19.04 1.67
N ASN A 284 -9.07 -19.36 0.41
CA ASN A 284 -8.35 -20.34 -0.39
C ASN A 284 -8.22 -19.84 -1.84
N GLY A 285 -6.99 -19.50 -2.24
CA GLY A 285 -6.72 -18.94 -3.55
C GLY A 285 -7.47 -17.63 -3.75
N ASN A 286 -8.35 -17.57 -4.75
CA ASN A 286 -9.12 -16.39 -5.12
C ASN A 286 -10.52 -16.32 -4.48
N THR A 287 -10.81 -17.21 -3.54
CA THR A 287 -12.13 -17.32 -2.91
C THR A 287 -12.00 -17.21 -1.39
N MET A 288 -12.81 -16.35 -0.79
CA MET A 288 -12.99 -16.23 0.65
C MET A 288 -14.41 -16.65 0.98
N GLU A 289 -14.59 -17.57 1.93
CA GLU A 289 -15.89 -18.03 2.40
C GLU A 289 -15.95 -17.98 3.92
N PHE A 290 -17.02 -17.42 4.45
CA PHE A 290 -17.27 -17.38 5.89
C PHE A 290 -18.77 -17.39 6.21
N GLN A 291 -19.09 -17.78 7.44
CA GLN A 291 -20.46 -17.79 7.94
C GLN A 291 -20.60 -16.83 9.10
N LEU A 292 -21.67 -16.04 9.07
CA LEU A 292 -21.98 -15.10 10.12
C LEU A 292 -23.49 -14.84 10.16
N GLU A 293 -24.10 -14.83 11.35
CA GLU A 293 -25.52 -14.51 11.54
C GLU A 293 -26.47 -15.40 10.71
N GLY A 294 -26.10 -16.67 10.54
CA GLY A 294 -26.86 -17.63 9.75
C GLY A 294 -26.76 -17.45 8.23
N ASN A 295 -25.99 -16.47 7.75
CA ASN A 295 -25.72 -16.26 6.33
C ASN A 295 -24.36 -16.85 5.94
N THR A 296 -24.29 -17.33 4.70
CA THR A 296 -23.03 -17.72 4.06
C THR A 296 -22.58 -16.61 3.13
N TYR A 297 -21.41 -16.06 3.39
CA TYR A 297 -20.76 -15.03 2.58
C TYR A 297 -19.66 -15.67 1.76
N ARG A 298 -19.62 -15.37 0.46
CA ARG A 298 -18.53 -15.76 -0.43
C ARG A 298 -18.06 -14.57 -1.24
N ILE A 299 -16.78 -14.25 -1.12
CA ILE A 299 -16.13 -13.23 -1.94
C ILE A 299 -15.24 -13.95 -2.95
N VAL A 300 -15.43 -13.65 -4.23
CA VAL A 300 -14.60 -14.13 -5.32
C VAL A 300 -13.82 -12.95 -5.89
N SER A 301 -12.51 -13.10 -5.94
CA SER A 301 -11.57 -12.14 -6.53
C SER A 301 -11.06 -12.69 -7.88
N ALA A 302 -10.65 -11.81 -8.78
CA ALA A 302 -9.99 -12.17 -10.03
C ALA A 302 -8.56 -12.69 -9.80
N GLN A 303 -7.94 -12.29 -8.68
CA GLN A 303 -6.61 -12.71 -8.25
C GLN A 303 -6.64 -13.40 -6.86
N PRO A 304 -5.59 -14.14 -6.47
CA PRO A 304 -5.48 -14.71 -5.13
C PRO A 304 -5.69 -13.64 -4.04
N ILE A 305 -6.48 -13.99 -3.02
CA ILE A 305 -6.89 -13.05 -1.96
C ILE A 305 -5.82 -12.91 -0.88
N ALA A 306 -5.03 -13.95 -0.67
CA ALA A 306 -3.97 -14.00 0.33
C ALA A 306 -2.76 -14.73 -0.27
N ALA A 307 -1.67 -14.78 0.51
CA ALA A 307 -0.53 -15.63 0.19
C ALA A 307 -0.95 -17.10 -0.07
N ARG A 308 -0.10 -17.89 -0.72
CA ARG A 308 -0.43 -19.29 -1.03
C ARG A 308 -0.85 -20.09 0.20
N GLY A 309 -1.84 -20.96 0.03
CA GLY A 309 -2.37 -21.82 1.08
C GLY A 309 -3.78 -21.42 1.50
N GLU A 310 -4.33 -22.20 2.42
CA GLU A 310 -5.59 -21.89 3.09
C GLU A 310 -5.28 -21.03 4.32
N HIS A 311 -6.00 -19.93 4.48
CA HIS A 311 -5.85 -19.03 5.63
C HIS A 311 -7.17 -18.90 6.38
N ALA A 312 -7.13 -18.81 7.70
CA ALA A 312 -8.30 -18.43 8.48
C ALA A 312 -8.70 -16.98 8.17
N ILE A 313 -10.00 -16.69 8.10
CA ILE A 313 -10.50 -15.31 8.05
C ILE A 313 -11.23 -14.97 9.34
N TYR A 314 -10.88 -13.81 9.89
CA TYR A 314 -11.55 -13.23 11.03
C TYR A 314 -12.40 -12.06 10.59
N VAL A 315 -13.62 -11.99 11.11
CA VAL A 315 -14.60 -10.98 10.72
C VAL A 315 -15.11 -10.24 11.96
N PHE A 316 -15.19 -8.92 11.87
CA PHE A 316 -15.90 -8.06 12.81
C PHE A 316 -17.09 -7.45 12.08
N HIS A 317 -18.29 -7.60 12.64
CA HIS A 317 -19.50 -6.99 12.10
C HIS A 317 -19.88 -5.77 12.93
N GLU A 318 -19.87 -4.61 12.29
CA GLU A 318 -20.29 -3.35 12.85
C GLU A 318 -21.72 -3.02 12.39
N GLU A 319 -22.71 -3.62 13.06
CA GLU A 319 -24.13 -3.49 12.70
C GLU A 319 -24.62 -2.04 12.72
N SER A 320 -24.07 -1.20 13.61
CA SER A 320 -24.43 0.22 13.71
C SER A 320 -23.86 1.09 12.59
N TYR A 321 -22.95 0.56 11.77
CA TYR A 321 -22.30 1.33 10.73
C TYR A 321 -23.30 1.79 9.67
N ARG A 322 -23.31 3.08 9.36
CA ARG A 322 -24.12 3.67 8.30
C ARG A 322 -23.23 4.57 7.46
N VAL A 323 -23.29 4.42 6.15
CA VAL A 323 -22.69 5.39 5.24
C VAL A 323 -23.41 6.72 5.35
N ASN A 324 -22.71 7.81 5.02
CA ASN A 324 -23.26 9.14 5.06
C ASN A 324 -24.53 9.25 4.17
N PRO A 325 -25.72 9.54 4.74
CA PRO A 325 -26.97 9.60 3.97
C PRO A 325 -27.01 10.76 2.96
N GLU A 326 -26.13 11.75 3.08
CA GLU A 326 -26.00 12.85 2.12
C GLU A 326 -25.33 12.42 0.81
N ILE A 327 -24.81 11.19 0.73
CA ILE A 327 -24.14 10.64 -0.45
C ILE A 327 -24.85 9.33 -0.83
N PRO A 328 -25.98 9.41 -1.54
CA PRO A 328 -26.79 8.24 -1.88
C PRO A 328 -26.01 7.16 -2.63
N GLU A 329 -24.95 7.54 -3.36
CA GLU A 329 -24.10 6.63 -4.11
C GLU A 329 -23.27 5.69 -3.23
N LEU A 330 -23.05 6.04 -1.96
CA LEU A 330 -22.40 5.17 -0.96
C LEU A 330 -23.41 4.24 -0.29
N ASN A 331 -24.72 4.52 -0.38
CA ASN A 331 -25.78 3.67 0.17
C ASN A 331 -26.12 2.50 -0.76
N ARG A 332 -25.08 1.86 -1.31
CA ARG A 332 -25.15 0.63 -2.08
C ARG A 332 -24.14 -0.37 -1.52
N PRO A 333 -24.33 -1.67 -1.75
CA PRO A 333 -23.28 -2.64 -1.45
C PRO A 333 -21.96 -2.27 -2.13
N SER A 334 -20.87 -2.22 -1.36
CA SER A 334 -19.54 -1.81 -1.87
C SER A 334 -18.40 -2.36 -1.01
N PHE A 335 -17.20 -2.43 -1.58
CA PHE A 335 -15.95 -2.80 -0.90
C PHE A 335 -15.10 -1.57 -0.58
N PHE A 336 -14.31 -1.66 0.48
CA PHE A 336 -13.36 -0.63 0.92
C PHE A 336 -12.07 -1.29 1.46
N SER A 337 -10.98 -0.53 1.47
CA SER A 337 -9.76 -0.90 2.20
C SER A 337 -9.82 -0.29 3.60
N SER A 338 -9.74 -1.10 4.64
CA SER A 338 -9.62 -0.57 6.00
C SER A 338 -8.16 -0.24 6.27
N GLY A 339 -7.79 1.04 6.20
CA GLY A 339 -6.55 1.53 6.79
C GLY A 339 -6.73 1.55 8.31
N ARG A 340 -5.99 0.72 9.05
CA ARG A 340 -5.85 0.91 10.51
C ARG A 340 -4.81 1.98 10.79
#